data_AF-A0A5C7YY00-F1
#
_entry.id   AF-A0A5C7YY00-F1
#
_cell.length_a   1.000
_cell.length_b   1.000
_cell.length_c   1.000
_cell.angle_alpha   90.00
_cell.angle_beta   90.00
_cell.angle_gamma   90.00
#
_symmetry.space_group_name_H-M   'P 1'
#
loop_
_entity.id
_entity.type
_entity.pdbx_description
1 polymer ?
#
loop_
_entity_poly.entity_id
_entity_poly.type
_entity_poly.pdbx_seq_one_letter_code
_entity_poly.pdbx_strand_id
1 'polypeptide(L)'
;MKTVIKVVIGLSVMISIVFLFVLYGLNLMEIEDKYGGFQDLYYEIDKSDNYFIIIENKEVGLVQKLDDEIFVTVDDCMKHLLNYSDKKIEVYRFEVNETKNDFTLKDAVLLKNDNNTKLIFKN
;
A
#
# COMPACT_ATOMS: atom_id res chain seq x y z
N MET A 1 -30.97 -40.14 8.20
CA MET A 1 -31.11 -38.90 7.39
C MET A 1 -30.48 -37.66 8.02
N LYS A 2 -30.89 -37.22 9.23
CA LYS A 2 -30.36 -35.98 9.85
C LYS A 2 -28.84 -35.97 10.10
N THR A 3 -28.25 -37.10 10.50
CA THR A 3 -26.80 -37.20 10.74
C THR A 3 -25.98 -37.12 9.45
N VAL A 4 -26.44 -37.78 8.38
CA VAL A 4 -25.77 -37.76 7.07
C VAL A 4 -25.73 -36.32 6.51
N ILE A 5 -26.84 -35.58 6.61
CA ILE A 5 -26.90 -34.18 6.18
C ILE A 5 -25.92 -33.31 6.98
N LYS A 6 -25.84 -33.48 8.30
CA LYS A 6 -24.86 -32.74 9.14
C LYS A 6 -23.41 -33.04 8.75
N VAL A 7 -23.10 -34.31 8.45
CA VAL A 7 -21.76 -34.73 7.99
C VAL A 7 -21.43 -34.10 6.64
N VAL A 8 -22.38 -34.11 5.69
CA VAL A 8 -22.19 -33.48 4.36
C VAL A 8 -21.97 -31.98 4.47
N ILE A 9 -22.76 -31.28 5.29
CA ILE A 9 -22.59 -29.84 5.54
C ILE A 9 -21.21 -29.57 6.17
N GLY A 10 -20.82 -30.35 7.18
CA GLY A 10 -19.52 -30.20 7.84
C GLY A 10 -18.34 -30.39 6.87
N LEU A 11 -18.39 -31.42 6.02
CA LEU A 11 -17.41 -31.65 4.96
C LEU A 11 -17.37 -30.50 3.95
N SER A 12 -18.55 -30.02 3.51
CA SER A 12 -18.63 -28.90 2.57
C SER A 12 -17.98 -27.63 3.16
N VAL A 13 -18.28 -27.31 4.41
CA VAL A 13 -17.71 -26.14 5.10
C VAL A 13 -16.19 -26.30 5.26
N MET A 14 -15.73 -27.48 5.66
CA MET A 14 -14.29 -27.76 5.79
C MET A 14 -13.57 -27.56 4.45
N ILE A 15 -14.13 -28.10 3.35
CA ILE A 15 -13.58 -27.93 2.01
C ILE A 15 -13.56 -26.45 1.62
N SER A 16 -14.63 -25.70 1.86
CA SER A 16 -14.67 -24.25 1.58
C SER A 16 -13.60 -23.48 2.36
N ILE A 17 -13.37 -23.81 3.63
CA ILE A 17 -12.33 -23.16 4.44
C ILE A 17 -10.94 -23.45 3.86
N VAL A 18 -10.67 -24.70 3.45
CA VAL A 18 -9.39 -25.06 2.82
C VAL A 18 -9.20 -24.29 1.51
N PHE A 19 -10.23 -24.18 0.67
CA PHE A 19 -10.17 -23.40 -0.56
C PHE A 19 -9.90 -21.92 -0.30
N LEU A 20 -10.59 -21.30 0.67
CA LEU A 20 -10.37 -19.91 1.04
C LEU A 20 -8.94 -19.68 1.56
N PHE A 21 -8.40 -20.63 2.33
CA PHE A 21 -7.02 -20.55 2.82
C PHE A 21 -6.00 -20.60 1.68
N VAL A 22 -6.20 -21.49 0.70
CA VAL A 22 -5.33 -21.57 -0.49
C VAL A 22 -5.42 -20.30 -1.31
N LEU A 23 -6.64 -19.79 -1.58
CA LEU A 23 -6.83 -18.54 -2.32
C LEU A 23 -6.18 -17.34 -1.63
N TYR A 24 -6.28 -17.27 -0.29
CA TYR A 24 -5.62 -16.24 0.49
C TYR A 24 -4.10 -16.33 0.38
N GLY A 25 -3.52 -17.54 0.48
CA GLY A 25 -2.08 -17.74 0.30
C GLY A 25 -1.57 -17.35 -1.09
N LEU A 26 -2.34 -17.66 -2.14
CA LEU A 26 -2.00 -17.26 -3.51
C LEU A 26 -2.03 -15.74 -3.68
N ASN A 27 -3.00 -15.05 -3.06
CA ASN A 27 -3.07 -13.59 -3.09
C ASN A 27 -1.86 -12.95 -2.38
N LEU A 28 -1.46 -13.48 -1.21
CA LEU A 28 -0.26 -13.01 -0.53
C LEU A 28 1.01 -13.17 -1.39
N MET A 29 1.14 -14.31 -2.08
CA MET A 29 2.25 -14.57 -2.99
C MET A 29 2.25 -13.63 -4.20
N GLU A 30 1.08 -13.33 -4.77
CA GLU A 30 0.96 -12.36 -5.87
C GLU A 30 1.42 -10.95 -5.45
N ILE A 31 1.08 -10.53 -4.24
CA ILE A 31 1.52 -9.24 -3.68
C ILE A 31 3.04 -9.23 -3.47
N GLU A 32 3.60 -10.29 -2.88
CA GLU A 32 5.05 -10.44 -2.68
C GLU A 32 5.81 -10.43 -4.02
N ASP A 33 5.34 -11.18 -5.01
CA ASP A 33 5.95 -11.24 -6.35
C ASP A 33 5.90 -9.88 -7.06
N LYS A 34 4.79 -9.14 -6.91
CA LYS A 34 4.59 -7.84 -7.57
C LYS A 34 5.36 -6.71 -6.90
N TYR A 35 5.31 -6.62 -5.58
CA TYR A 35 5.86 -5.48 -4.83
C TYR A 35 7.23 -5.75 -4.23
N GLY A 36 7.60 -7.01 -3.99
CA GLY A 36 8.87 -7.40 -3.40
C GLY A 36 9.20 -6.55 -2.17
N GLY A 37 10.28 -5.77 -2.26
CA GLY A 37 10.71 -4.86 -1.18
C GLY A 37 9.71 -3.76 -0.80
N PHE A 38 8.68 -3.50 -1.61
CA PHE A 38 7.61 -2.54 -1.33
C PHE A 38 6.34 -3.18 -0.76
N GLN A 39 6.36 -4.48 -0.43
CA GLN A 39 5.21 -5.17 0.14
C GLN A 39 4.68 -4.49 1.41
N ASP A 40 5.58 -3.99 2.27
CA ASP A 40 5.18 -3.29 3.49
C ASP A 40 4.39 -2.01 3.19
N LEU A 41 4.76 -1.29 2.12
CA LEU A 41 4.01 -0.12 1.67
C LEU A 41 2.61 -0.49 1.17
N TYR A 42 2.46 -1.65 0.53
CA TYR A 42 1.16 -2.12 0.07
C TYR A 42 0.17 -2.35 1.23
N TYR A 43 0.64 -2.86 2.37
CA TYR A 43 -0.20 -3.10 3.53
C TYR A 43 -0.37 -1.86 4.42
N GLU A 44 0.62 -0.98 4.51
CA GLU A 44 0.54 0.23 5.33
C GLU A 44 -0.32 1.32 4.68
N ILE A 45 -0.20 1.51 3.36
CA ILE A 45 -0.93 2.56 2.64
C ILE A 45 -2.40 2.13 2.51
N ASP A 46 -3.20 2.56 3.48
CA ASP A 46 -4.65 2.53 3.39
C ASP A 46 -5.14 3.72 2.55
N LYS A 47 -6.19 3.51 1.74
CA LYS A 47 -6.73 4.40 0.67
C LYS A 47 -6.88 5.86 1.10
N SER A 48 -5.79 6.61 1.19
CA SER A 48 -5.78 7.97 1.72
C SER A 48 -4.66 8.80 1.11
N ASP A 49 -4.90 10.11 1.09
CA ASP A 49 -4.00 11.12 0.52
C ASP A 49 -2.94 11.60 1.53
N ASN A 50 -2.73 10.83 2.59
CA ASN A 50 -1.92 11.18 3.77
C ASN A 50 -0.48 10.66 3.69
N TYR A 51 -0.03 10.36 2.48
CA TYR A 51 1.29 9.80 2.23
C TYR A 51 2.01 10.63 1.19
N PHE A 52 3.27 10.96 1.48
CA PHE A 52 4.17 11.51 0.47
C PHE A 52 5.42 10.66 0.34
N ILE A 53 6.01 10.73 -0.84
CA ILE A 53 7.26 10.06 -1.19
C ILE A 53 8.28 11.10 -1.63
N ILE A 54 9.51 10.94 -1.16
CA ILE A 54 10.69 11.65 -1.66
C ILE A 54 11.48 10.67 -2.49
N ILE A 55 11.76 11.03 -3.74
CA ILE A 55 12.47 10.19 -4.71
C ILE A 55 13.83 10.86 -5.00
N GLU A 56 14.91 10.12 -4.75
CA GLU A 56 16.30 10.56 -4.90
C GLU A 56 16.67 11.90 -4.25
N ASN A 57 15.90 12.35 -3.23
CA ASN A 57 16.00 13.68 -2.63
C ASN A 57 15.81 14.85 -3.62
N LYS A 58 15.18 14.61 -4.77
CA LYS A 58 14.99 15.61 -5.85
C LYS A 58 13.55 15.75 -6.29
N GLU A 59 12.82 14.66 -6.30
CA GLU A 59 11.42 14.62 -6.70
C GLU A 59 10.58 14.27 -5.49
N VAL A 60 9.35 14.79 -5.48
CA VAL A 60 8.40 14.53 -4.41
C VAL A 60 7.04 14.31 -5.04
N GLY A 61 6.30 13.35 -4.51
CA GLY A 61 4.93 13.09 -4.93
C GLY A 61 4.04 12.71 -3.77
N LEU A 62 2.74 12.75 -4.03
CA LEU A 62 1.73 12.18 -3.16
C LEU A 62 1.50 10.73 -3.54
N VAL A 63 1.37 9.87 -2.53
CA VAL A 63 1.13 8.45 -2.73
C VAL A 63 -0.35 8.16 -2.51
N GLN A 64 -0.95 7.42 -3.43
CA GLN A 64 -2.36 7.05 -3.38
C GLN A 64 -2.51 5.57 -3.76
N LYS A 65 -3.40 4.87 -3.06
CA LYS A 65 -3.77 3.48 -3.40
C LYS A 65 -5.09 3.46 -4.15
N LEU A 66 -5.07 3.02 -5.41
CA LEU A 66 -6.23 2.88 -6.30
C LEU A 66 -6.31 1.42 -6.77
N ASP A 67 -7.47 0.77 -6.60
CA ASP A 67 -7.71 -0.60 -7.05
C ASP A 67 -6.60 -1.61 -6.68
N ASP A 68 -6.13 -1.56 -5.44
CA ASP A 68 -5.03 -2.41 -4.94
C ASP A 68 -3.70 -2.18 -5.70
N GLU A 69 -3.53 -1.00 -6.26
CA GLU A 69 -2.28 -0.52 -6.84
C GLU A 69 -1.82 0.76 -6.18
N ILE A 70 -0.51 0.91 -6.02
CA ILE A 70 0.08 2.11 -5.42
C ILE A 70 0.58 3.01 -6.53
N PHE A 71 0.04 4.22 -6.57
CA PHE A 71 0.42 5.27 -7.50
C PHE A 71 1.06 6.43 -6.76
N VAL A 72 1.93 7.13 -7.48
CA VAL A 72 2.57 8.36 -7.05
C VAL A 72 2.25 9.44 -8.07
N THR A 73 1.68 10.54 -7.60
CA THR A 73 1.46 11.74 -8.40
C THR A 73 2.60 12.72 -8.18
N VAL A 74 3.38 13.00 -9.23
CA VAL A 74 4.47 13.99 -9.27
C VAL A 74 4.17 14.95 -10.40
N ASP A 75 4.13 16.26 -10.13
CA ASP A 75 3.84 17.30 -11.14
C ASP A 75 2.62 16.98 -12.03
N ASP A 76 1.48 16.67 -11.40
CA ASP A 76 0.22 16.24 -12.04
C ASP A 76 0.29 14.94 -12.89
N CYS A 77 1.41 14.23 -12.85
CA CYS A 77 1.59 12.97 -13.57
C CYS A 77 1.56 11.79 -12.60
N MET A 78 0.51 10.97 -12.71
CA MET A 78 0.36 9.73 -11.95
C MET A 78 1.22 8.62 -12.57
N LYS A 79 2.08 7.99 -11.76
CA LYS A 79 2.92 6.86 -12.15
C LYS A 79 2.82 5.76 -11.11
N HIS A 80 2.90 4.50 -11.54
CA HIS A 80 2.90 3.37 -10.62
C HIS A 80 4.16 3.38 -9.74
N LEU A 81 4.06 3.04 -8.46
CA LEU A 81 5.19 3.05 -7.50
C LEU A 81 6.39 2.24 -8.00
N LEU A 82 6.11 1.10 -8.64
CA LEU A 82 7.13 0.20 -9.19
C LEU A 82 8.03 0.87 -10.27
N ASN A 83 7.61 1.98 -10.86
CA ASN A 83 8.46 2.78 -11.76
C ASN A 83 9.64 3.46 -11.04
N TYR A 84 9.66 3.41 -9.71
CA TYR A 84 10.73 3.93 -8.86
C TYR A 84 11.45 2.81 -8.09
N SER A 85 11.27 1.55 -8.52
CA SER A 85 11.84 0.38 -7.83
C SER A 85 13.37 0.35 -7.80
N ASP A 86 14.01 1.00 -8.77
CA ASP A 86 15.46 1.16 -8.90
C ASP A 86 15.99 2.44 -8.23
N LYS A 87 15.09 3.28 -7.70
CA LYS A 87 15.44 4.56 -7.07
C LYS A 87 15.44 4.46 -5.55
N LYS A 88 16.20 5.36 -4.93
CA LYS A 88 16.12 5.61 -3.49
C LYS A 88 14.87 6.40 -3.18
N ILE A 89 14.00 5.83 -2.35
CA ILE A 89 12.74 6.45 -1.95
C ILE A 89 12.62 6.50 -0.43
N GLU A 90 12.01 7.56 0.06
CA GLU A 90 11.57 7.69 1.45
C GLU A 90 10.07 7.99 1.45
N VAL A 91 9.28 7.15 2.13
CA VAL A 91 7.81 7.33 2.22
C VAL A 91 7.43 7.71 3.63
N TYR A 92 6.64 8.76 3.74
CA TYR A 92 6.19 9.33 5.00
C TYR A 92 4.67 9.35 5.06
N ARG A 93 4.14 9.00 6.24
CA ARG A 93 2.75 9.27 6.62
C ARG A 93 2.69 10.62 7.30
N PHE A 94 1.69 11.42 6.98
CA PHE A 94 1.41 12.66 7.68
C PHE A 94 -0.06 12.71 8.07
N GLU A 95 -0.36 13.29 9.23
CA GLU A 95 -1.73 13.66 9.58
C GLU A 95 -1.92 15.13 9.23
N VAL A 96 -2.47 15.43 8.04
CA VAL A 96 -2.80 16.80 7.66
C VAL A 96 -4.32 16.96 7.69
N ASN A 97 -4.77 18.01 8.37
CA ASN A 97 -6.20 18.35 8.49
C ASN A 97 -6.81 18.96 7.22
N GLU A 98 -6.01 19.17 6.16
CA GLU A 98 -6.41 19.85 4.92
C GLU A 98 -5.72 19.22 3.69
N THR A 99 -6.50 18.89 2.67
CA THR A 99 -6.03 18.37 1.39
C THR A 99 -5.20 19.44 0.66
N LYS A 100 -3.87 19.25 0.56
CA LYS A 100 -3.01 20.13 -0.24
C LYS A 100 -3.07 19.71 -1.72
N ASN A 101 -3.56 20.62 -2.57
CA ASN A 101 -3.66 20.40 -4.02
C ASN A 101 -2.33 20.56 -4.77
N ASP A 102 -1.29 21.13 -4.14
CA ASP A 102 0.02 21.33 -4.75
C ASP A 102 1.09 20.99 -3.71
N PHE A 103 1.98 20.03 -4.03
CA PHE A 103 2.90 19.42 -3.06
C PHE A 103 4.34 19.52 -3.54
N THR A 104 5.09 20.45 -2.96
CA THR A 104 6.47 20.74 -3.40
C THR A 104 7.52 20.10 -2.48
N LEU A 105 8.76 20.05 -2.96
CA LEU A 105 9.94 19.68 -2.16
C LEU A 105 10.05 20.47 -0.84
N LYS A 106 9.70 21.76 -0.86
CA LYS A 106 9.74 22.60 0.35
C LYS A 106 8.69 22.16 1.36
N ASP A 107 7.50 21.80 0.90
CA ASP A 107 6.43 21.27 1.76
C ASP A 107 6.84 19.93 2.37
N ALA A 108 7.45 19.04 1.60
CA ALA A 108 7.93 17.76 2.10
C ALA A 108 9.02 17.91 3.17
N VAL A 109 9.96 18.85 2.99
CA VAL A 109 10.99 19.13 4.01
C VAL A 109 10.38 19.72 5.28
N LEU A 110 9.36 20.57 5.17
CA LEU A 110 8.63 21.10 6.32
C LEU A 110 7.89 19.99 7.07
N LEU A 111 7.12 19.17 6.34
CA LEU A 111 6.38 18.06 6.93
C LEU A 111 7.30 17.00 7.53
N LYS A 112 8.45 16.72 6.91
CA LYS A 112 9.45 15.79 7.46
C LYS A 112 9.96 16.20 8.84
N ASN A 113 9.91 17.49 9.17
CA ASN A 113 10.29 18.02 10.48
C ASN A 113 9.10 18.19 11.45
N ASP A 114 7.88 17.87 11.01
CA ASP A 114 6.69 17.89 11.86
C ASP A 114 6.63 16.62 12.72
N ASN A 115 6.23 16.77 13.99
CA ASN A 115 6.09 15.65 14.92
C ASN A 115 4.97 14.67 14.53
N ASN A 116 4.01 15.11 13.71
CA ASN A 116 2.90 14.30 13.22
C ASN A 116 3.23 13.56 11.92
N THR A 117 4.47 13.65 11.45
CA THR A 117 4.95 12.92 10.27
C THR A 117 5.82 11.75 10.69
N LYS A 118 5.50 10.57 10.17
CA LYS A 118 6.22 9.33 10.46
C LYS A 118 6.82 8.75 9.19
N LEU A 119 8.13 8.47 9.22
CA LEU A 119 8.77 7.66 8.19
C LEU A 119 8.23 6.22 8.27
N ILE A 120 7.69 5.73 7.16
CA ILE A 120 7.16 4.37 7.05
C ILE A 120 8.16 3.46 6.37
N PHE A 121 8.76 3.96 5.29
CA PHE A 121 9.57 3.15 4.42
C PHE A 121 10.76 3.93 3.90
N LYS A 122 11.89 3.23 3.79
CA LYS A 122 13.11 3.73 3.18
C LYS A 122 13.94 2.58 2.63
N ASN A 123 14.47 2.75 1.42
CA ASN A 123 15.49 1.87 0.82
C ASN A 123 16.81 2.60 0.52
#